data_AF-A0A845YUH9-F1
#
_entry.id   AF-A0A845YUH9-F1
#
_cell.length_a   1.000
_cell.length_b   1.000
_cell.length_c   1.000
_cell.angle_alpha   90.00
_cell.angle_beta   90.00
_cell.angle_gamma   90.00
#
_symmetry.space_group_name_H-M   'P 1'
#
loop_
_entity.id
_entity.type
_entity.pdbx_description
1 polymer ?
#
loop_
_entity_poly.entity_id
_entity_poly.type
_entity_poly.pdbx_seq_one_letter_code
_entity_poly.pdbx_strand_id
1 'polypeptide(L)'
;MEEIDKSISFDGRDIRLKVGLFAPQAGGAVMIESGDTAVLVTATSAQGREGIDFLPLLVDYEERLYAGGKIPGGFLRREGRPPEKVTLTGRLIDRPLRPLFPSWLRNDIQIVATTLSMDEEVPPDVLAVTGASVAVLLAQLPFYGPMAAVRVGLVGDDFIINPTYREVKNGDLDLVVAGSPQGVIMVEAGANQLPEQDIIEAIDFGYEAVCDLIQAQREIIAEMGIELVESEAPEVDPTLEDYIKDKATESIKQVLSEYDLDKNQRDEKLDAIKESIAEAIAELPEEEPVKVLVESESMALGNVFKGVTKKLMRKQIIDEGIRVDGRKLDEVRPVSCRVGVLPPRVHGSSLFNRGLTQVMSAVTLGTPGDAQELADDLHPQDEKRYLHHYNFPPFSVGETKPLRSPGRREIGHGALAERALNPVIPTAEIFPYVIRVVSEVLSSNGSTSMGSVCASTLGLMDAGVPITKPVSGAAMGLIKEDDEVRILTDIQGIEDFLGDMDFKVAGTDSGITALQMDMKITGLPLTVISDAIHQAKPARLHILEKMLGTIDQARPDMSPFAPRLLTFKISPDMIGLVIGPGGKTIKGITEET
;
A
#
# COMPACT_ATOMS: atom_id res chain seq x y z
N MET A 1 22.91 19.73 21.36
CA MET A 1 22.93 19.96 19.91
C MET A 1 22.73 21.45 19.72
N GLU A 2 23.54 22.13 18.91
CA GLU A 2 23.29 23.53 18.56
C GLU A 2 22.02 23.62 17.71
N GLU A 3 21.26 24.70 17.88
CA GLU A 3 20.07 24.94 17.05
C GLU A 3 20.51 25.27 15.63
N ILE A 4 19.93 24.57 14.66
CA ILE A 4 20.22 24.72 13.25
C ILE A 4 18.92 24.99 12.52
N ASP A 5 18.92 26.02 11.67
CA ASP A 5 17.83 26.38 10.78
C ASP A 5 18.38 26.49 9.36
N LYS A 6 18.00 25.55 8.50
CA LYS A 6 18.48 25.42 7.12
C LYS A 6 17.30 25.39 6.17
N SER A 7 17.51 25.87 4.95
CA SER A 7 16.47 25.93 3.92
C SER A 7 16.99 25.31 2.63
N ILE A 8 16.20 24.40 2.06
CA ILE A 8 16.42 23.80 0.74
C ILE A 8 15.45 24.50 -0.22
N SER A 9 15.97 25.21 -1.22
CA SER A 9 15.11 25.77 -2.27
C SER A 9 14.79 24.66 -3.28
N PHE A 10 13.52 24.34 -3.45
CA PHE A 10 13.06 23.16 -4.17
C PHE A 10 11.76 23.44 -4.94
N ASP A 11 11.85 23.35 -6.28
CA ASP A 11 10.75 23.58 -7.24
C ASP A 11 9.83 24.78 -6.90
N GLY A 12 10.45 25.95 -6.65
CA GLY A 12 9.72 27.18 -6.36
C GLY A 12 9.19 27.32 -4.93
N ARG A 13 9.47 26.37 -4.03
CA ARG A 13 9.18 26.45 -2.59
C ARG A 13 10.43 26.20 -1.76
N ASP A 14 10.45 26.77 -0.56
CA ASP A 14 11.53 26.52 0.39
C ASP A 14 11.09 25.45 1.40
N ILE A 15 11.90 24.40 1.55
CA ILE A 15 11.77 23.38 2.59
C ILE A 15 12.75 23.71 3.71
N ARG A 16 12.24 24.14 4.86
CA ARG A 16 13.04 24.47 6.04
C ARG A 16 13.17 23.29 6.98
N LEU A 17 14.36 23.11 7.53
CA LEU A 17 14.72 22.10 8.51
C LEU A 17 15.23 22.78 9.77
N LYS A 18 14.47 22.65 10.87
CA LYS A 18 14.88 23.13 12.20
C LYS A 18 15.25 21.94 13.07
N VAL A 19 16.50 21.91 13.51
CA VAL A 19 17.08 20.82 14.32
C VAL A 19 17.59 21.38 15.64
N GLY A 20 17.50 20.59 16.71
CA GLY A 20 18.00 20.95 18.05
C GLY A 20 17.03 21.74 18.93
N LEU A 21 15.98 22.34 18.35
CA LEU A 21 14.99 23.13 19.10
C LEU A 21 13.92 22.28 19.80
N PHE A 22 13.43 21.22 19.14
CA PHE A 22 12.31 20.40 19.62
C PHE A 22 12.75 18.96 19.95
N ALA A 23 12.05 18.33 20.90
CA ALA A 23 12.24 16.93 21.30
C ALA A 23 13.70 16.55 21.63
N PRO A 24 14.39 17.25 22.55
CA PRO A 24 15.83 17.06 22.82
C PRO A 24 16.20 15.68 23.43
N GLN A 25 15.20 14.86 23.77
CA GLN A 25 15.40 13.50 24.29
C GLN A 25 15.24 12.41 23.22
N ALA A 26 14.71 12.74 22.03
CA ALA A 26 14.65 11.78 20.94
C ALA A 26 16.08 11.47 20.45
N GLY A 27 16.27 10.29 19.85
CA GLY A 27 17.56 9.95 19.22
C GLY A 27 17.88 10.96 18.11
N GLY A 28 16.88 11.26 17.29
CA GLY A 28 16.93 12.32 16.28
C GLY A 28 15.59 13.02 16.14
N ALA A 29 15.62 14.32 15.89
CA ALA A 29 14.41 15.14 15.74
C ALA A 29 14.62 16.29 14.78
N VAL A 30 13.64 16.53 13.91
CA VAL A 30 13.62 17.66 12.98
C VAL A 30 12.19 18.18 12.85
N MET A 31 12.05 19.51 12.84
CA MET A 31 10.85 20.15 12.30
C MET A 31 11.10 20.43 10.82
N ILE A 32 10.31 19.80 9.95
CA ILE A 32 10.32 20.09 8.52
C ILE A 32 9.13 20.98 8.18
N GLU A 33 9.37 22.07 7.44
CA GLU A 33 8.40 23.12 7.15
C GLU A 33 8.48 23.51 5.67
N SER A 34 7.33 23.72 5.04
CA SER A 34 7.25 24.34 3.71
C SER A 34 5.93 25.10 3.64
N GLY A 35 5.98 26.37 3.22
CA GLY A 35 4.84 27.27 3.40
C GLY A 35 4.54 27.44 4.89
N ASP A 36 3.27 27.31 5.25
CA ASP A 36 2.79 27.33 6.63
C ASP A 36 2.50 25.90 7.15
N THR A 37 2.81 24.86 6.38
CA THR A 37 2.74 23.46 6.83
C THR A 37 4.04 23.05 7.54
N ALA A 38 3.92 22.52 8.75
CA ALA A 38 5.04 22.08 9.57
C ALA A 38 4.78 20.72 10.24
N VAL A 39 5.75 19.82 10.12
CA VAL A 39 5.71 18.46 10.69
C VAL A 39 6.93 18.24 11.59
N LEU A 40 6.70 17.91 12.86
CA LEU A 40 7.75 17.47 13.77
C LEU A 40 7.95 15.97 13.60
N VAL A 41 9.13 15.55 13.17
CA VAL A 41 9.47 14.14 12.99
C VAL A 41 10.57 13.75 13.96
N THR A 42 10.35 12.66 14.70
CA THR A 42 11.30 12.12 15.67
C THR A 42 11.60 10.65 15.40
N ALA A 43 12.82 10.23 15.71
CA ALA A 43 13.27 8.84 15.62
C ALA A 43 13.90 8.41 16.95
N THR A 44 13.49 7.25 17.45
CA THR A 44 14.03 6.65 18.67
C THR A 44 14.32 5.17 18.44
N SER A 45 15.31 4.64 19.16
CA SER A 45 15.64 3.22 19.15
C SER A 45 15.85 2.69 20.58
N ALA A 46 15.46 1.44 20.79
CA ALA A 46 15.78 0.65 21.96
C ALA A 46 16.37 -0.71 21.54
N GLN A 47 17.03 -1.39 22.49
CA GLN A 47 17.53 -2.74 22.28
C GLN A 47 16.38 -3.69 21.91
N GLY A 48 16.62 -4.56 20.93
CA GLY A 48 15.64 -5.55 20.48
C GLY A 48 15.24 -6.52 21.58
N ARG A 49 13.99 -6.98 21.56
CA ARG A 49 13.49 -8.00 22.49
C ARG A 49 14.02 -9.38 22.09
N GLU A 50 14.27 -10.24 23.08
CA GLU A 50 14.72 -11.61 22.85
C GLU A 50 13.72 -12.40 21.99
N GLY A 51 14.24 -13.16 21.02
CA GLY A 51 13.44 -14.03 20.15
C GLY A 51 12.66 -13.31 19.04
N ILE A 52 12.96 -12.05 18.71
CA ILE A 52 12.36 -11.38 17.55
C ILE A 52 13.06 -11.81 16.25
N ASP A 53 12.27 -12.23 15.26
CA ASP A 53 12.71 -12.64 13.93
C ASP A 53 12.46 -11.58 12.82
N PHE A 54 11.86 -10.44 13.16
CA PHE A 54 11.52 -9.35 12.23
C PHE A 54 12.10 -8.00 12.67
N LEU A 55 12.12 -6.99 11.80
CA LEU A 55 12.45 -5.61 12.18
C LEU A 55 11.25 -4.93 12.86
N PRO A 56 11.31 -4.63 14.18
CA PRO A 56 10.24 -3.94 14.88
C PRO A 56 10.29 -2.43 14.64
N LEU A 57 10.01 -2.04 13.39
CA LEU A 57 9.81 -0.65 12.99
C LEU A 57 8.33 -0.28 13.15
N LEU A 58 8.07 0.73 13.98
CA LEU A 58 6.77 1.38 14.14
C LEU A 58 6.83 2.81 13.60
N VAL A 59 5.96 3.13 12.66
CA VAL A 59 5.80 4.50 12.16
C VAL A 59 4.41 5.01 12.51
N ASP A 60 4.35 6.09 13.26
CA ASP A 60 3.12 6.77 13.64
C ASP A 60 3.11 8.16 12.99
N TYR A 61 2.06 8.43 12.21
CA TYR A 61 1.76 9.76 11.74
C TYR A 61 0.54 10.25 12.51
N GLU A 62 0.62 11.47 13.05
CA GLU A 62 -0.44 12.08 13.83
C GLU A 62 -0.77 13.47 13.30
N GLU A 63 -2.06 13.76 13.23
CA GLU A 63 -2.57 15.09 12.95
C GLU A 63 -3.26 15.64 14.18
N ARG A 64 -2.96 16.90 14.49
CA ARG A 64 -3.58 17.62 15.60
C ARG A 64 -4.50 18.67 15.02
N LEU A 65 -5.75 18.73 15.48
CA LEU A 65 -6.72 19.65 14.86
C LEU A 65 -6.38 21.12 15.09
N TYR A 66 -5.56 21.43 16.10
CA TYR A 66 -4.99 22.75 16.27
C TYR A 66 -4.06 23.17 15.11
N ALA A 67 -3.53 22.23 14.32
CA ALA A 67 -2.67 22.54 13.19
C ALA A 67 -3.41 23.34 12.11
N GLY A 68 -4.72 23.15 11.99
CA GLY A 68 -5.63 23.98 11.18
C GLY A 68 -6.46 24.96 12.01
N GLY A 69 -6.09 25.21 13.28
CA GLY A 69 -6.83 26.10 14.19
C GLY A 69 -8.22 25.61 14.60
N LYS A 70 -8.51 24.31 14.50
CA LYS A 70 -9.82 23.71 14.79
C LYS A 70 -9.87 23.05 16.18
N ILE A 71 -11.05 23.06 16.80
CA ILE A 71 -11.35 22.25 18.00
C ILE A 71 -12.08 20.98 17.52
N PRO A 72 -11.70 19.77 17.97
CA PRO A 72 -12.37 18.53 17.57
C PRO A 72 -13.90 18.56 17.75
N GLY A 73 -14.64 18.08 16.75
CA GLY A 73 -16.10 18.03 16.73
C GLY A 73 -16.71 17.02 17.71
N GLY A 74 -15.98 15.95 18.02
CA GLY A 74 -16.42 14.90 18.94
C GLY A 74 -16.79 15.37 20.35
N PHE A 75 -17.62 14.60 21.05
CA PHE A 75 -18.15 14.92 22.38
C PHE A 75 -17.07 15.29 23.40
N LEU A 76 -15.92 14.62 23.35
CA LEU A 76 -14.79 14.83 24.28
C LEU A 76 -13.92 16.05 23.93
N ARG A 77 -14.14 16.70 22.78
CA ARG A 77 -13.30 17.80 22.27
C ARG A 77 -11.80 17.45 22.24
N ARG A 78 -11.50 16.20 21.91
CA ARG A 78 -10.15 15.62 21.81
C ARG A 78 -10.09 14.70 20.61
N GLU A 79 -8.94 14.65 19.95
CA GLU A 79 -8.69 13.71 18.85
C GLU A 79 -8.90 12.26 19.32
N GLY A 80 -9.69 11.52 18.55
CA GLY A 80 -10.11 10.16 18.86
C GLY A 80 -9.32 9.12 18.07
N ARG A 81 -10.05 8.20 17.43
CA ARG A 81 -9.45 7.20 16.52
C ARG A 81 -8.81 7.94 15.32
N PRO A 82 -7.60 7.54 14.89
CA PRO A 82 -6.97 8.12 13.71
C PRO A 82 -7.87 8.03 12.47
N PRO A 83 -8.03 9.13 11.71
CA PRO A 83 -8.66 9.12 10.41
C PRO A 83 -7.98 8.17 9.41
N GLU A 84 -8.68 7.87 8.32
CA GLU A 84 -8.19 7.01 7.24
C GLU A 84 -6.89 7.58 6.67
N LYS A 85 -6.90 8.86 6.29
CA LYS A 85 -5.76 9.57 5.68
C LYS A 85 -4.54 9.58 6.60
N VAL A 86 -4.72 9.77 7.91
CA VAL A 86 -3.64 9.69 8.91
C VAL A 86 -2.99 8.30 8.93
N THR A 87 -3.81 7.25 8.90
CA THR A 87 -3.31 5.87 8.83
C THR A 87 -2.57 5.59 7.52
N LEU A 88 -3.06 6.13 6.40
CA LEU A 88 -2.44 5.99 5.09
C LEU A 88 -1.10 6.73 5.00
N THR A 89 -0.99 7.94 5.55
CA THR A 89 0.27 8.69 5.60
C THR A 89 1.32 7.97 6.46
N GLY A 90 0.92 7.41 7.60
CA GLY A 90 1.83 6.57 8.39
C GLY A 90 2.38 5.37 7.59
N ARG A 91 1.54 4.75 6.74
CA ARG A 91 1.99 3.70 5.81
C ARG A 91 2.87 4.24 4.69
N LEU A 92 2.56 5.42 4.15
CA LEU A 92 3.34 6.10 3.11
C LEU A 92 4.78 6.38 3.58
N ILE A 93 4.98 6.66 4.86
CA ILE A 93 6.30 6.83 5.48
C ILE A 93 6.98 5.48 5.74
N ASP A 94 6.25 4.49 6.29
CA ASP A 94 6.80 3.16 6.62
C ASP A 94 7.35 2.42 5.39
N ARG A 95 6.57 2.41 4.30
CA ARG A 95 6.84 1.64 3.08
C ARG A 95 8.24 1.90 2.50
N PRO A 96 8.66 3.15 2.22
CA PRO A 96 10.00 3.43 1.71
C PRO A 96 11.10 3.34 2.77
N LEU A 97 10.78 3.58 4.04
CA LEU A 97 11.78 3.58 5.11
C LEU A 97 12.24 2.15 5.48
N ARG A 98 11.30 1.21 5.52
CA ARG A 98 11.53 -0.19 5.95
C ARG A 98 12.64 -0.93 5.17
N PRO A 99 12.69 -0.93 3.82
CA PRO A 99 13.73 -1.64 3.07
C PRO A 99 15.12 -0.99 3.19
N LEU A 100 15.21 0.23 3.72
CA LEU A 100 16.47 0.93 3.94
C LEU A 100 17.11 0.65 5.30
N PHE A 101 16.40 -0.03 6.20
CA PHE A 101 17.05 -0.59 7.39
C PHE A 101 17.72 -1.92 7.06
N PRO A 102 18.91 -2.20 7.62
CA PRO A 102 19.56 -3.49 7.45
C PRO A 102 18.64 -4.65 7.85
N SER A 103 18.56 -5.68 6.99
CA SER A 103 17.64 -6.81 7.18
C SER A 103 17.92 -7.64 8.44
N TRP A 104 19.12 -7.54 8.99
CA TRP A 104 19.55 -8.21 10.22
C TRP A 104 19.27 -7.36 11.48
N LEU A 105 18.87 -6.10 11.34
CA LEU A 105 18.60 -5.21 12.48
C LEU A 105 17.35 -5.67 13.24
N ARG A 106 17.45 -5.74 14.57
CA ARG A 106 16.36 -6.19 15.47
C ARG A 106 15.99 -5.19 16.55
N ASN A 107 16.60 -4.00 16.54
CA ASN A 107 16.28 -2.93 17.46
C ASN A 107 14.81 -2.51 17.32
N ASP A 108 14.15 -2.24 18.45
CA ASP A 108 12.85 -1.57 18.43
C ASP A 108 13.09 -0.13 17.96
N ILE A 109 12.47 0.26 16.84
CA ILE A 109 12.60 1.59 16.23
C ILE A 109 11.22 2.21 16.13
N GLN A 110 11.08 3.44 16.64
CA GLN A 110 9.86 4.22 16.50
C GLN A 110 10.13 5.54 15.81
N ILE A 111 9.34 5.80 14.76
CA ILE A 111 9.30 7.08 14.05
C ILE A 111 7.94 7.71 14.32
N VAL A 112 7.93 8.94 14.83
CA VAL A 112 6.68 9.69 15.06
C VAL A 112 6.74 10.99 14.27
N ALA A 113 5.81 11.15 13.33
CA ALA A 113 5.63 12.36 12.54
C ALA A 113 4.33 13.05 12.97
N THR A 114 4.42 14.23 13.57
CA THR A 114 3.26 14.99 14.06
C THR A 114 3.10 16.28 13.28
N THR A 115 1.98 16.45 12.59
CA THR A 115 1.64 17.71 11.90
C THR A 115 1.18 18.73 12.94
N LEU A 116 1.96 19.81 13.08
CA LEU A 116 1.73 20.87 14.08
C LEU A 116 1.12 22.14 13.48
N SER A 117 1.32 22.35 12.19
CA SER A 117 0.71 23.41 11.40
C SER A 117 0.41 22.86 10.00
N MET A 118 -0.74 23.20 9.42
CA MET A 118 -1.08 22.78 8.07
C MET A 118 -1.83 23.89 7.36
N ASP A 119 -1.33 24.28 6.19
CA ASP A 119 -2.02 25.19 5.28
C ASP A 119 -2.83 24.44 4.21
N GLU A 120 -3.53 25.21 3.38
CA GLU A 120 -4.40 24.68 2.31
C GLU A 120 -3.64 24.39 1.00
N GLU A 121 -2.33 24.63 0.95
CA GLU A 121 -1.54 24.56 -0.29
C GLU A 121 -0.51 23.43 -0.26
N VAL A 122 0.02 23.08 0.91
CA VAL A 122 1.14 22.15 1.05
C VAL A 122 0.69 20.92 1.84
N PRO A 123 0.40 19.79 1.16
CA PRO A 123 0.15 18.52 1.83
C PRO A 123 1.35 18.09 2.70
N PRO A 124 1.14 17.65 3.95
CA PRO A 124 2.22 17.31 4.87
C PRO A 124 2.89 15.96 4.57
N ASP A 125 2.29 15.12 3.72
CA ASP A 125 2.69 13.72 3.60
C ASP A 125 4.10 13.51 3.05
N VAL A 126 4.46 14.14 1.92
CA VAL A 126 5.82 14.05 1.35
C VAL A 126 6.89 14.74 2.22
N LEU A 127 6.51 15.79 2.95
CA LEU A 127 7.38 16.42 3.95
C LEU A 127 7.65 15.45 5.10
N ALA A 128 6.63 14.77 5.61
CA ALA A 128 6.79 13.80 6.69
C ALA A 128 7.71 12.63 6.30
N VAL A 129 7.65 12.17 5.05
CA VAL A 129 8.57 11.13 4.53
C VAL A 129 10.01 11.62 4.53
N THR A 130 10.26 12.83 4.02
CA THR A 130 11.60 13.43 3.98
C THR A 130 12.12 13.75 5.39
N GLY A 131 11.25 14.24 6.28
CA GLY A 131 11.57 14.49 7.68
C GLY A 131 11.90 13.19 8.45
N ALA A 132 11.27 12.07 8.12
CA ALA A 132 11.61 10.76 8.70
C ALA A 132 13.02 10.31 8.33
N SER A 133 13.42 10.50 7.06
CA SER A 133 14.80 10.25 6.62
C SER A 133 15.80 11.05 7.46
N VAL A 134 15.59 12.37 7.56
CA VAL A 134 16.47 13.25 8.34
C VAL A 134 16.47 12.86 9.82
N ALA A 135 15.32 12.57 10.44
CA ALA A 135 15.26 12.16 11.84
C ALA A 135 16.03 10.86 12.12
N VAL A 136 15.96 9.88 11.23
CA VAL A 136 16.72 8.61 11.33
C VAL A 136 18.22 8.85 11.24
N LEU A 137 18.65 9.73 10.33
CA LEU A 137 20.06 10.12 10.20
C LEU A 137 20.57 10.85 11.44
N LEU A 138 19.79 11.80 11.98
CA LEU A 138 20.10 12.49 13.23
C LEU A 138 20.19 11.53 14.42
N ALA A 139 19.38 10.47 14.42
CA ALA A 139 19.40 9.41 15.43
C ALA A 139 20.60 8.46 15.31
N GLN A 140 21.44 8.60 14.28
CA GLN A 140 22.60 7.74 14.03
C GLN A 140 22.24 6.24 14.04
N LEU A 141 21.11 5.90 13.41
CA LEU A 141 20.69 4.52 13.23
C LEU A 141 21.32 3.94 11.95
N PRO A 142 21.67 2.63 11.93
CA PRO A 142 22.08 1.96 10.69
C PRO A 142 20.99 2.08 9.62
N PHE A 143 21.30 2.78 8.52
CA PHE A 143 20.30 3.17 7.53
C PHE A 143 20.95 3.39 6.15
N TYR A 144 20.45 2.70 5.12
CA TYR A 144 20.93 2.78 3.74
C TYR A 144 20.39 3.97 2.96
N GLY A 145 19.97 5.04 3.64
CA GLY A 145 19.48 6.28 3.04
C GLY A 145 20.58 7.30 2.73
N PRO A 146 20.27 8.61 2.67
CA PRO A 146 18.95 9.21 2.89
C PRO A 146 17.91 8.75 1.87
N MET A 147 16.64 8.97 2.19
CA MET A 147 15.55 8.89 1.23
C MET A 147 14.81 10.23 1.15
N ALA A 148 14.11 10.47 0.05
CA ALA A 148 13.17 11.56 -0.06
C ALA A 148 11.92 11.09 -0.80
N ALA A 149 10.86 11.89 -0.72
CA ALA A 149 9.67 11.68 -1.53
C ALA A 149 9.17 13.00 -2.09
N VAL A 150 8.58 12.92 -3.27
CA VAL A 150 7.86 14.02 -3.91
C VAL A 150 6.51 13.53 -4.41
N ARG A 151 5.61 14.47 -4.64
CA ARG A 151 4.36 14.23 -5.34
C ARG A 151 4.45 14.82 -6.74
N VAL A 152 3.91 14.13 -7.73
CA VAL A 152 3.81 14.57 -9.11
C VAL A 152 2.34 14.66 -9.47
N GLY A 153 1.93 15.84 -9.91
CA GLY A 153 0.62 16.08 -10.51
C GLY A 153 0.73 16.25 -12.01
N LEU A 154 -0.39 16.07 -12.71
CA LEU A 154 -0.52 16.39 -14.14
C LEU A 154 -1.72 17.33 -14.30
N VAL A 155 -1.46 18.58 -14.67
CA VAL A 155 -2.51 19.59 -14.87
C VAL A 155 -2.45 20.08 -16.31
N GLY A 156 -3.47 19.73 -17.10
CA GLY A 156 -3.38 19.86 -18.55
C GLY A 156 -2.33 18.88 -19.08
N ASP A 157 -1.31 19.39 -19.75
CA ASP A 157 -0.22 18.59 -20.35
C ASP A 157 1.11 18.72 -19.57
N ASP A 158 1.11 19.42 -18.43
CA ASP A 158 2.34 19.73 -17.67
C ASP A 158 2.42 18.94 -16.35
N PHE A 159 3.58 18.31 -16.12
CA PHE A 159 3.91 17.73 -14.82
C PHE A 159 4.32 18.80 -13.81
N ILE A 160 3.87 18.67 -12.57
CA ILE A 160 4.14 19.61 -11.47
C ILE A 160 4.66 18.83 -10.26
N ILE A 161 5.78 19.27 -9.66
CA ILE A 161 6.27 18.70 -8.40
C ILE A 161 5.56 19.35 -7.21
N ASN A 162 5.21 18.53 -6.23
CA ASN A 162 4.52 18.88 -5.00
C ASN A 162 3.29 19.79 -5.22
N PRO A 163 2.34 19.38 -6.09
CA PRO A 163 1.15 20.14 -6.39
C PRO A 163 0.32 20.41 -5.13
N THR A 164 -0.39 21.54 -5.13
CA THR A 164 -1.39 21.88 -4.12
C THR A 164 -2.57 20.92 -4.17
N TYR A 165 -3.37 20.87 -3.10
CA TYR A 165 -4.63 20.11 -3.09
C TYR A 165 -5.57 20.49 -4.26
N ARG A 166 -5.59 21.77 -4.65
CA ARG A 166 -6.40 22.25 -5.77
C ARG A 166 -5.88 21.76 -7.12
N GLU A 167 -4.57 21.77 -7.31
CA GLU A 167 -3.94 21.26 -8.53
C GLU A 167 -4.15 19.75 -8.67
N VAL A 168 -3.97 18.98 -7.59
CA VAL A 168 -4.30 17.54 -7.58
C VAL A 168 -5.77 17.29 -7.93
N LYS A 169 -6.69 18.06 -7.34
CA LYS A 169 -8.14 17.90 -7.59
C LYS A 169 -8.54 18.21 -9.04
N ASN A 170 -7.85 19.14 -9.69
CA ASN A 170 -8.13 19.56 -11.06
C ASN A 170 -7.28 18.83 -12.10
N GLY A 171 -6.31 18.04 -11.66
CA GLY A 171 -5.39 17.30 -12.50
C GLY A 171 -5.82 15.86 -12.75
N ASP A 172 -5.11 15.21 -13.68
CA ASP A 172 -5.35 13.82 -14.08
C ASP A 172 -4.40 12.82 -13.41
N LEU A 173 -3.46 13.29 -12.56
CA LEU A 173 -2.50 12.48 -11.83
C LEU A 173 -2.31 12.96 -10.40
N ASP A 174 -2.26 12.01 -9.48
CA ASP A 174 -1.77 12.15 -8.11
C ASP A 174 -0.79 11.02 -7.82
N LEU A 175 0.51 11.26 -8.01
CA LEU A 175 1.55 10.25 -7.87
C LEU A 175 2.55 10.64 -6.79
N VAL A 176 2.74 9.81 -5.77
CA VAL A 176 3.85 9.95 -4.84
C VAL A 176 4.95 8.96 -5.23
N VAL A 177 6.17 9.46 -5.38
CA VAL A 177 7.37 8.64 -5.58
C VAL A 177 8.34 8.91 -4.45
N ALA A 178 8.87 7.84 -3.86
CA ALA A 178 9.94 7.87 -2.88
C ALA A 178 11.11 7.02 -3.36
N GLY A 179 12.32 7.51 -3.13
CA GLY A 179 13.54 6.87 -3.62
C GLY A 179 14.72 7.09 -2.71
N SER A 180 15.81 6.40 -3.07
CA SER A 180 17.13 6.48 -2.48
C SER A 180 18.16 6.81 -3.58
N PRO A 181 19.44 7.00 -3.22
CA PRO A 181 20.52 7.09 -4.19
C PRO A 181 20.63 5.89 -5.14
N GLN A 182 20.07 4.72 -4.78
CA GLN A 182 20.16 3.49 -5.56
C GLN A 182 18.99 3.27 -6.52
N GLY A 183 17.87 3.97 -6.33
CA GLY A 183 16.72 3.85 -7.22
C GLY A 183 15.41 4.25 -6.56
N VAL A 184 14.30 4.00 -7.27
CA VAL A 184 12.95 4.16 -6.73
C VAL A 184 12.65 3.01 -5.76
N ILE A 185 12.04 3.34 -4.61
CA ILE A 185 11.70 2.38 -3.55
C ILE A 185 10.19 2.19 -3.43
N MET A 186 9.43 3.26 -3.60
CA MET A 186 8.00 3.22 -3.41
C MET A 186 7.32 4.16 -4.38
N VAL A 187 6.23 3.69 -4.99
CA VAL A 187 5.31 4.53 -5.75
C VAL A 187 3.88 4.29 -5.27
N GLU A 188 3.10 5.35 -5.20
CA GLU A 188 1.67 5.29 -4.95
C GLU A 188 0.96 6.34 -5.82
N ALA A 189 0.18 5.89 -6.79
CA ALA A 189 -0.44 6.75 -7.78
C ALA A 189 -1.94 6.52 -7.93
N GLY A 190 -2.67 7.60 -8.15
CA GLY A 190 -4.02 7.63 -8.70
C GLY A 190 -4.01 8.45 -9.98
N ALA A 191 -4.71 7.98 -11.00
CA ALA A 191 -4.69 8.61 -12.31
C ALA A 191 -6.07 8.53 -12.98
N ASN A 192 -6.38 9.49 -13.84
CA ASN A 192 -7.61 9.50 -14.61
C ASN A 192 -7.44 8.73 -15.93
N GLN A 193 -7.17 7.42 -15.82
CA GLN A 193 -7.01 6.51 -16.97
C GLN A 193 -5.85 6.91 -17.90
N LEU A 194 -4.71 7.30 -17.33
CA LEU A 194 -3.53 7.73 -18.10
C LEU A 194 -2.81 6.55 -18.78
N PRO A 195 -2.25 6.75 -19.99
CA PRO A 195 -1.37 5.78 -20.64
C PRO A 195 -0.22 5.30 -19.75
N GLU A 196 0.30 4.10 -20.02
CA GLU A 196 1.48 3.59 -19.32
C GLU A 196 2.69 4.53 -19.43
N GLN A 197 2.88 5.16 -20.59
CA GLN A 197 4.02 6.03 -20.87
C GLN A 197 4.02 7.28 -19.97
N ASP A 198 2.88 7.97 -19.86
CA ASP A 198 2.74 9.16 -19.01
C ASP A 198 3.02 8.85 -17.54
N ILE A 199 2.63 7.66 -17.07
CA ILE A 199 2.93 7.21 -15.71
C ILE A 199 4.43 6.93 -15.52
N ILE A 200 5.10 6.34 -16.51
CA ILE A 200 6.55 6.11 -16.48
C ILE A 200 7.30 7.44 -16.44
N GLU A 201 6.92 8.39 -17.30
CA GLU A 201 7.50 9.74 -17.37
C GLU A 201 7.29 10.51 -16.07
N ALA A 202 6.11 10.40 -15.45
CA ALA A 202 5.85 11.01 -14.14
C ALA A 202 6.73 10.42 -13.02
N ILE A 203 7.00 9.11 -13.04
CA ILE A 203 7.90 8.46 -12.08
C ILE A 203 9.33 8.95 -12.28
N ASP A 204 9.79 9.06 -13.53
CA ASP A 204 11.12 9.58 -13.87
C ASP A 204 11.30 11.02 -13.39
N PHE A 205 10.37 11.89 -13.79
CA PHE A 205 10.34 13.31 -13.43
C PHE A 205 10.35 13.51 -11.91
N GLY A 206 9.55 12.72 -11.18
CA GLY A 206 9.55 12.77 -9.72
C GLY A 206 10.83 12.19 -9.11
N TYR A 207 11.43 11.15 -9.70
CA TYR A 207 12.66 10.55 -9.17
C TYR A 207 13.88 11.47 -9.34
N GLU A 208 13.98 12.21 -10.44
CA GLU A 208 14.98 13.27 -10.60
C GLU A 208 14.90 14.29 -9.46
N ALA A 209 13.70 14.77 -9.16
CA ALA A 209 13.47 15.72 -8.06
C ALA A 209 13.75 15.11 -6.67
N VAL A 210 13.48 13.80 -6.48
CA VAL A 210 13.88 13.07 -5.28
C VAL A 210 15.41 13.04 -5.11
N CYS A 211 16.16 12.86 -6.20
CA CYS A 211 17.63 12.84 -6.15
C CYS A 211 18.19 14.20 -5.69
N ASP A 212 17.60 15.30 -6.14
CA ASP A 212 17.97 16.65 -5.69
C ASP A 212 17.75 16.83 -4.18
N LEU A 213 16.61 16.37 -3.64
CA LEU A 213 16.34 16.42 -2.21
C LEU A 213 17.28 15.53 -1.40
N ILE A 214 17.65 14.36 -1.91
CA ILE A 214 18.62 13.46 -1.28
C ILE A 214 19.99 14.12 -1.22
N GLN A 215 20.40 14.80 -2.29
CA GLN A 215 21.67 15.51 -2.33
C GLN A 215 21.70 16.67 -1.33
N ALA A 216 20.64 17.48 -1.27
CA ALA A 216 20.50 18.54 -0.29
C ALA A 216 20.50 18.02 1.16
N GLN A 217 19.84 16.89 1.43
CA GLN A 217 19.90 16.23 2.73
C GLN A 217 21.33 15.84 3.11
N ARG A 218 22.09 15.23 2.18
CA ARG A 218 23.49 14.83 2.43
C ARG A 218 24.38 16.01 2.77
N GLU A 219 24.23 17.12 2.04
CA GLU A 219 24.99 18.35 2.28
C GLU A 219 24.71 18.90 3.68
N ILE A 220 23.43 19.01 4.06
CA ILE A 220 23.04 19.49 5.40
C ILE A 220 23.57 18.57 6.50
N ILE A 221 23.41 17.25 6.36
CA ILE A 221 23.90 16.27 7.35
C ILE A 221 25.42 16.34 7.50
N ALA A 222 26.16 16.49 6.40
CA ALA A 222 27.61 16.66 6.42
C ALA A 222 28.04 17.97 7.08
N GLU A 223 27.34 19.09 6.82
CA GLU A 223 27.58 20.37 7.48
C GLU A 223 27.37 20.30 9.00
N MET A 224 26.47 19.43 9.46
CA MET A 224 26.23 19.17 10.88
C MET A 224 27.31 18.30 11.53
N GLY A 225 28.27 17.79 10.75
CA GLY A 225 29.32 16.88 11.22
C GLY A 225 28.79 15.49 11.62
N ILE A 226 27.64 15.08 11.06
CA ILE A 226 27.04 13.77 11.32
C ILE A 226 27.52 12.81 10.25
N GLU A 227 28.20 11.75 10.68
CA GLU A 227 28.62 10.67 9.80
C GLU A 227 27.49 9.66 9.61
N LEU A 228 27.33 9.17 8.39
CA LEU A 228 26.36 8.11 8.11
C LEU A 228 26.81 6.82 8.79
N VAL A 229 25.91 6.19 9.53
CA VAL A 229 26.23 4.96 10.26
C VAL A 229 26.21 3.77 9.30
N GLU A 230 27.40 3.31 8.95
CA GLU A 230 27.59 2.00 8.32
C GLU A 230 27.80 0.97 9.43
N SER A 231 26.95 -0.06 9.47
CA SER A 231 27.09 -1.16 10.41
C SER A 231 27.23 -2.46 9.65
N GLU A 232 28.26 -3.23 10.00
CA GLU A 232 28.50 -4.55 9.42
C GLU A 232 27.45 -5.55 9.88
N ALA A 233 27.06 -6.45 8.99
CA ALA A 233 26.20 -7.55 9.35
C ALA A 233 26.89 -8.45 10.40
N PRO A 234 26.16 -8.96 11.39
CA PRO A 234 26.70 -9.97 12.30
C PRO A 234 27.26 -11.17 11.51
N GLU A 235 28.39 -11.73 11.96
CA GLU A 235 28.90 -12.97 11.39
C GLU A 235 27.86 -14.08 11.55
N VAL A 236 27.53 -14.75 10.45
CA VAL A 236 26.60 -15.87 10.42
C VAL A 236 27.41 -17.16 10.30
N ASP A 237 27.22 -18.08 11.25
CA ASP A 237 27.81 -19.40 11.20
C ASP A 237 27.18 -20.21 10.04
N PRO A 238 27.94 -20.58 8.99
CA PRO A 238 27.39 -21.29 7.83
C PRO A 238 27.09 -22.77 8.12
N THR A 239 27.56 -23.31 9.24
CA THR A 239 27.52 -24.76 9.54
C THR A 239 26.10 -25.34 9.39
N LEU A 240 25.10 -24.67 9.96
CA LEU A 240 23.71 -25.11 9.86
C LEU A 240 23.15 -24.98 8.43
N GLU A 241 23.50 -23.91 7.73
CA GLU A 241 23.07 -23.69 6.34
C GLU A 241 23.62 -24.78 5.41
N ASP A 242 24.91 -25.09 5.55
CA ASP A 242 25.58 -26.09 4.73
C ASP A 242 25.08 -27.51 5.04
N TYR A 243 24.84 -27.83 6.32
CA TYR A 243 24.20 -29.09 6.70
C TYR A 243 22.81 -29.25 6.06
N ILE A 244 21.97 -28.20 6.10
CA ILE A 244 20.64 -28.21 5.48
C ILE A 244 20.74 -28.35 3.96
N LYS A 245 21.66 -27.62 3.31
CA LYS A 245 21.88 -27.75 1.86
C LYS A 245 22.24 -29.18 1.48
N ASP A 246 23.15 -29.81 2.20
CA ASP A 246 23.62 -31.16 1.89
C ASP A 246 22.51 -32.20 2.06
N LYS A 247 21.66 -32.05 3.08
CA LYS A 247 20.61 -33.03 3.41
C LYS A 247 19.28 -32.81 2.70
N ALA A 248 18.94 -31.57 2.37
CA ALA A 248 17.57 -31.21 1.99
C ALA A 248 17.43 -30.61 0.60
N THR A 249 18.52 -30.16 -0.05
CA THR A 249 18.43 -29.46 -1.35
C THR A 249 17.64 -30.25 -2.38
N GLU A 250 17.93 -31.54 -2.53
CA GLU A 250 17.26 -32.38 -3.53
C GLU A 250 15.78 -32.59 -3.21
N SER A 251 15.46 -32.88 -1.94
CA SER A 251 14.07 -33.05 -1.48
C SER A 251 13.26 -31.75 -1.64
N ILE A 252 13.84 -30.60 -1.32
CA ILE A 252 13.20 -29.29 -1.51
C ILE A 252 12.96 -29.05 -3.01
N LYS A 253 13.97 -29.27 -3.87
CA LYS A 253 13.81 -29.12 -5.33
C LYS A 253 12.72 -30.01 -5.90
N GLN A 254 12.60 -31.25 -5.43
CA GLN A 254 11.54 -32.16 -5.84
C GLN A 254 10.17 -31.56 -5.51
N VAL A 255 9.97 -31.09 -4.27
CA VAL A 255 8.71 -30.44 -3.87
C VAL A 255 8.43 -29.17 -4.68
N LEU A 256 9.44 -28.34 -4.95
CA LEU A 256 9.30 -27.12 -5.76
C LEU A 256 9.03 -27.39 -7.26
N SER A 257 9.39 -28.59 -7.74
CA SER A 257 9.15 -29.05 -9.11
C SER A 257 7.82 -29.81 -9.26
N GLU A 258 7.10 -30.06 -8.17
CA GLU A 258 5.77 -30.64 -8.18
C GLU A 258 4.70 -29.54 -8.36
N TYR A 259 4.44 -29.19 -9.62
CA TYR A 259 3.58 -28.05 -9.98
C TYR A 259 2.09 -28.24 -9.66
N ASP A 260 1.64 -29.49 -9.49
CA ASP A 260 0.24 -29.83 -9.16
C ASP A 260 -0.11 -29.59 -7.68
N LEU A 261 0.87 -29.30 -6.83
CA LEU A 261 0.63 -29.03 -5.41
C LEU A 261 -0.05 -27.68 -5.21
N ASP A 262 -1.13 -27.69 -4.45
CA ASP A 262 -1.67 -26.46 -3.88
C ASP A 262 -0.77 -25.91 -2.76
N LYS A 263 -1.11 -24.71 -2.27
CA LYS A 263 -0.33 -24.04 -1.21
C LYS A 263 -0.19 -24.93 0.03
N ASN A 264 -1.28 -25.51 0.52
CA ASN A 264 -1.28 -26.25 1.78
C ASN A 264 -0.51 -27.55 1.64
N GLN A 265 -0.69 -28.25 0.52
CA GLN A 265 0.03 -29.50 0.23
C GLN A 265 1.54 -29.27 0.12
N ARG A 266 1.96 -28.15 -0.49
CA ARG A 266 3.37 -27.77 -0.57
C ARG A 266 3.94 -27.45 0.82
N ASP A 267 3.22 -26.66 1.60
CA ASP A 267 3.63 -26.28 2.96
C ASP A 267 3.78 -27.53 3.85
N GLU A 268 2.83 -28.47 3.79
CA GLU A 268 2.88 -29.76 4.50
C GLU A 268 4.12 -30.59 4.12
N LYS A 269 4.46 -30.68 2.82
CA LYS A 269 5.64 -31.42 2.35
C LYS A 269 6.96 -30.77 2.78
N LEU A 270 7.04 -29.44 2.73
CA LEU A 270 8.22 -28.71 3.20
C LEU A 270 8.39 -28.83 4.72
N ASP A 271 7.29 -28.82 5.47
CA ASP A 271 7.29 -29.05 6.91
C ASP A 271 7.76 -30.46 7.26
N ALA A 272 7.33 -31.49 6.52
CA ALA A 272 7.81 -32.86 6.71
C ALA A 272 9.32 -32.99 6.45
N ILE A 273 9.86 -32.31 5.44
CA ILE A 273 11.32 -32.28 5.20
C ILE A 273 12.04 -31.62 6.38
N LYS A 274 11.53 -30.49 6.86
CA LYS A 274 12.10 -29.76 8.00
C LYS A 274 12.07 -30.59 9.28
N GLU A 275 10.99 -31.33 9.54
CA GLU A 275 10.87 -32.26 10.67
C GLU A 275 11.90 -33.39 10.56
N SER A 276 12.08 -33.98 9.38
CA SER A 276 13.11 -35.02 9.16
C SER A 276 14.54 -34.50 9.41
N ILE A 277 14.83 -33.24 9.06
CA ILE A 277 16.11 -32.61 9.39
C ILE A 277 16.24 -32.41 10.90
N ALA A 278 15.18 -31.97 11.58
CA ALA A 278 15.18 -31.79 13.03
C ALA A 278 15.46 -33.12 13.75
N GLU A 279 14.85 -34.21 13.31
CA GLU A 279 15.10 -35.57 13.81
C GLU A 279 16.56 -35.99 13.57
N ALA A 280 17.07 -35.79 12.35
CA ALA A 280 18.46 -36.11 12.01
C ALA A 280 19.47 -35.31 12.85
N ILE A 281 19.18 -34.05 13.16
CA ILE A 281 20.01 -33.21 14.04
C ILE A 281 19.95 -33.72 15.49
N ALA A 282 18.78 -34.13 15.97
CA ALA A 282 18.61 -34.63 17.34
C ALA A 282 19.42 -35.93 17.59
N GLU A 283 19.58 -36.76 16.56
CA GLU A 283 20.38 -37.99 16.59
C GLU A 283 21.91 -37.74 16.56
N LEU A 284 22.37 -36.52 16.27
CA LEU A 284 23.80 -36.19 16.26
C LEU A 284 24.39 -36.23 17.69
N PRO A 285 25.72 -36.48 17.82
CA PRO A 285 26.43 -36.36 19.09
C PRO A 285 26.22 -34.98 19.73
N GLU A 286 26.19 -34.92 21.06
CA GLU A 286 25.98 -33.68 21.83
C GLU A 286 27.02 -32.59 21.53
N GLU A 287 28.23 -32.98 21.12
CA GLU A 287 29.30 -32.04 20.77
C GLU A 287 29.25 -31.56 19.30
N GLU A 288 28.30 -32.06 18.49
CA GLU A 288 28.23 -31.71 17.07
C GLU A 288 27.78 -30.24 16.90
N PRO A 289 28.54 -29.40 16.17
CA PRO A 289 28.27 -27.96 16.09
C PRO A 289 26.85 -27.61 15.63
N VAL A 290 26.29 -28.38 14.69
CA VAL A 290 24.93 -28.19 14.17
C VAL A 290 23.88 -28.37 15.28
N LYS A 291 24.06 -29.38 16.15
CA LYS A 291 23.12 -29.66 17.24
C LYS A 291 23.19 -28.58 18.32
N VAL A 292 24.42 -28.20 18.70
CA VAL A 292 24.66 -27.11 19.67
C VAL A 292 24.01 -25.80 19.22
N LEU A 293 24.13 -25.44 17.94
CA LEU A 293 23.51 -24.24 17.38
C LEU A 293 21.99 -24.27 17.50
N VAL A 294 21.34 -25.36 17.07
CA VAL A 294 19.87 -25.49 17.11
C VAL A 294 19.32 -25.50 18.54
N GLU A 295 20.05 -26.08 19.49
CA GLU A 295 19.67 -26.09 20.91
C GLU A 295 19.84 -24.71 21.57
N SER A 296 20.88 -23.95 21.15
CA SER A 296 21.13 -22.59 21.64
C SER A 296 20.12 -21.56 21.12
N GLU A 297 19.60 -21.78 19.90
CA GLU A 297 18.68 -20.88 19.22
C GLU A 297 17.50 -21.66 18.60
N SER A 298 16.40 -21.74 19.34
CA SER A 298 15.23 -22.56 18.96
C SER A 298 14.61 -22.24 17.60
N MET A 299 14.82 -21.03 17.07
CA MET A 299 14.33 -20.61 15.76
C MET A 299 15.34 -20.75 14.61
N ALA A 300 16.60 -21.10 14.90
CA ALA A 300 17.67 -21.13 13.91
C ALA A 300 17.35 -22.08 12.75
N LEU A 301 16.97 -23.33 13.05
CA LEU A 301 16.60 -24.32 12.03
C LEU A 301 15.49 -23.82 11.11
N GLY A 302 14.40 -23.29 11.68
CA GLY A 302 13.28 -22.78 10.90
C GLY A 302 13.65 -21.61 10.00
N ASN A 303 14.46 -20.68 10.50
CA ASN A 303 14.89 -19.51 9.75
C ASN A 303 15.85 -19.87 8.62
N VAL A 304 16.85 -20.72 8.90
CA VAL A 304 17.84 -21.14 7.89
C VAL A 304 17.18 -22.04 6.84
N PHE A 305 16.29 -22.96 7.22
CA PHE A 305 15.53 -23.78 6.27
C PHE A 305 14.67 -22.93 5.32
N LYS A 306 13.98 -21.90 5.84
CA LYS A 306 13.26 -20.92 5.01
C LYS A 306 14.20 -20.17 4.06
N GLY A 307 15.38 -19.78 4.55
CA GLY A 307 16.43 -19.11 3.75
C GLY A 307 16.93 -19.98 2.60
N VAL A 308 17.24 -21.26 2.85
CA VAL A 308 17.65 -22.22 1.81
C VAL A 308 16.51 -22.45 0.80
N THR A 309 15.29 -22.65 1.27
CA THR A 309 14.11 -22.81 0.41
C THR A 309 13.90 -21.58 -0.49
N LYS A 310 14.06 -20.37 0.05
CA LYS A 310 14.03 -19.10 -0.70
C LYS A 310 15.06 -19.10 -1.84
N LYS A 311 16.33 -19.42 -1.53
CA LYS A 311 17.42 -19.44 -2.51
C LYS A 311 17.14 -20.43 -3.64
N LEU A 312 16.67 -21.63 -3.31
CA LEU A 312 16.36 -22.67 -4.30
C LEU A 312 15.20 -22.29 -5.22
N MET A 313 14.12 -21.72 -4.66
CA MET A 313 12.97 -21.28 -5.44
C MET A 313 13.33 -20.13 -6.39
N ARG A 314 14.09 -19.14 -5.91
CA ARG A 314 14.54 -18.00 -6.72
C ARG A 314 15.43 -18.47 -7.88
N LYS A 315 16.35 -19.40 -7.59
CA LYS A 315 17.22 -20.02 -8.59
C LYS A 315 16.42 -20.74 -9.69
N GLN A 316 15.41 -21.53 -9.32
CA GLN A 316 14.54 -22.20 -10.30
C GLN A 316 13.85 -21.20 -11.24
N ILE A 317 13.31 -20.10 -10.70
CA ILE A 317 12.63 -19.08 -11.51
C ILE A 317 13.61 -18.37 -12.46
N ILE A 318 14.82 -18.08 -12.01
CA ILE A 318 15.84 -17.40 -12.81
C ILE A 318 16.40 -18.30 -13.91
N ASP A 319 16.80 -19.51 -13.55
CA ASP A 319 17.50 -20.45 -14.42
C ASP A 319 16.55 -21.13 -15.42
N GLU A 320 15.36 -21.53 -14.95
CA GLU A 320 14.43 -22.35 -15.75
C GLU A 320 13.28 -21.51 -16.33
N GLY A 321 12.99 -20.34 -15.77
CA GLY A 321 11.85 -19.51 -16.19
C GLY A 321 10.48 -20.11 -15.84
N ILE A 322 10.45 -21.07 -14.91
CA ILE A 322 9.25 -21.79 -14.48
C ILE A 322 8.96 -21.47 -13.01
N ARG A 323 7.70 -21.18 -12.72
CA ARG A 323 7.23 -20.84 -11.37
C ARG A 323 6.85 -22.07 -10.56
N VAL A 324 6.60 -21.87 -9.26
CA VAL A 324 6.25 -22.94 -8.30
C VAL A 324 4.96 -23.69 -8.62
N ASP A 325 4.11 -23.13 -9.48
CA ASP A 325 2.86 -23.74 -9.96
C ASP A 325 2.92 -24.07 -11.46
N GLY A 326 4.11 -24.14 -12.04
CA GLY A 326 4.35 -24.52 -13.43
C GLY A 326 4.06 -23.43 -14.46
N ARG A 327 3.53 -22.26 -14.05
CA ARG A 327 3.26 -21.14 -14.94
C ARG A 327 4.53 -20.51 -15.49
N LYS A 328 4.38 -19.89 -16.65
CA LYS A 328 5.38 -18.94 -17.16
C LYS A 328 5.37 -17.63 -16.37
N LEU A 329 6.43 -16.85 -16.54
CA LEU A 329 6.60 -15.56 -15.86
C LEU A 329 5.50 -14.56 -16.20
N ASP A 330 4.92 -14.62 -17.40
CA ASP A 330 3.91 -13.69 -17.91
C ASP A 330 2.45 -14.18 -17.77
N GLU A 331 2.24 -15.36 -17.18
CA GLU A 331 0.94 -16.03 -17.17
C GLU A 331 0.09 -15.69 -15.93
N VAL A 332 -1.19 -15.33 -16.18
CA VAL A 332 -2.20 -15.08 -15.14
C VAL A 332 -2.88 -16.39 -14.74
N ARG A 333 -3.18 -16.58 -13.45
CA ARG A 333 -3.93 -17.75 -12.95
C ARG A 333 -5.33 -17.81 -13.56
N PRO A 334 -5.99 -18.99 -13.56
CA PRO A 334 -7.37 -19.11 -13.98
C PRO A 334 -8.29 -18.11 -13.26
N VAL A 335 -9.05 -17.35 -14.05
CA VAL A 335 -10.03 -16.35 -13.56
C VAL A 335 -11.45 -16.87 -13.76
N SER A 336 -12.29 -16.75 -12.74
CA SER A 336 -13.74 -16.92 -12.87
C SER A 336 -14.50 -15.85 -12.09
N CYS A 337 -15.63 -15.43 -12.64
CA CYS A 337 -16.43 -14.33 -12.09
C CYS A 337 -17.88 -14.76 -11.97
N ARG A 338 -18.60 -14.20 -10.99
CA ARG A 338 -20.05 -14.28 -10.86
C ARG A 338 -20.59 -12.94 -10.37
N VAL A 339 -21.84 -12.63 -10.72
CA VAL A 339 -22.59 -11.48 -10.22
C VAL A 339 -23.93 -11.95 -9.63
N GLY A 340 -24.56 -11.15 -8.77
CA GLY A 340 -25.82 -11.52 -8.12
C GLY A 340 -25.69 -12.76 -7.22
N VAL A 341 -24.54 -12.92 -6.54
CA VAL A 341 -24.23 -14.10 -5.72
C VAL A 341 -24.93 -14.11 -4.37
N LEU A 342 -25.36 -12.94 -3.88
CA LEU A 342 -26.13 -12.79 -2.65
C LEU A 342 -27.63 -12.66 -2.95
N PRO A 343 -28.51 -13.01 -1.99
CA PRO A 343 -29.93 -12.80 -2.14
C PRO A 343 -30.27 -11.33 -2.45
N PRO A 344 -31.41 -11.06 -3.14
CA PRO A 344 -31.72 -9.74 -3.71
C PRO A 344 -31.80 -8.55 -2.75
N ARG A 345 -31.69 -8.76 -1.44
CA ARG A 345 -31.64 -7.68 -0.44
C ARG A 345 -30.39 -6.81 -0.58
N VAL A 346 -29.29 -7.37 -1.07
CA VAL A 346 -28.08 -6.60 -1.40
C VAL A 346 -28.29 -5.95 -2.77
N HIS A 347 -27.93 -4.67 -2.94
CA HIS A 347 -28.25 -3.94 -4.17
C HIS A 347 -27.45 -4.44 -5.37
N GLY A 348 -26.20 -4.83 -5.17
CA GLY A 348 -25.42 -5.61 -6.14
C GLY A 348 -24.37 -6.44 -5.43
N SER A 349 -23.98 -7.57 -6.03
CA SER A 349 -22.98 -8.45 -5.46
C SER A 349 -22.18 -9.15 -6.54
N SER A 350 -20.94 -9.50 -6.21
CA SER A 350 -20.06 -10.23 -7.13
C SER A 350 -19.14 -11.18 -6.37
N LEU A 351 -18.65 -12.18 -7.08
CA LEU A 351 -17.59 -13.08 -6.62
C LEU A 351 -16.53 -13.16 -7.73
N PHE A 352 -15.32 -12.70 -7.41
CA PHE A 352 -14.17 -12.78 -8.28
C PHE A 352 -13.19 -13.83 -7.74
N ASN A 353 -12.77 -14.75 -8.61
CA ASN A 353 -11.74 -15.75 -8.33
C ASN A 353 -10.59 -15.59 -9.30
N ARG A 354 -9.37 -15.62 -8.78
CA ARG A 354 -8.13 -15.74 -9.55
C ARG A 354 -7.21 -16.73 -8.84
N GLY A 355 -7.13 -17.96 -9.37
CA GLY A 355 -6.54 -19.09 -8.64
C GLY A 355 -7.18 -19.27 -7.27
N LEU A 356 -6.36 -19.31 -6.22
CA LEU A 356 -6.79 -19.40 -4.81
C LEU A 356 -7.05 -18.03 -4.14
N THR A 357 -7.08 -16.94 -4.91
CA THR A 357 -7.55 -15.64 -4.40
C THR A 357 -9.02 -15.47 -4.75
N GLN A 358 -9.86 -15.34 -3.74
CA GLN A 358 -11.31 -15.18 -3.87
C GLN A 358 -11.77 -13.96 -3.07
N VAL A 359 -12.45 -13.03 -3.75
CA VAL A 359 -13.02 -11.83 -3.15
C VAL A 359 -14.48 -11.70 -3.54
N MET A 360 -15.33 -11.49 -2.55
CA MET A 360 -16.74 -11.15 -2.75
C MET A 360 -16.93 -9.67 -2.48
N SER A 361 -17.52 -8.92 -3.41
CA SER A 361 -17.91 -7.53 -3.16
C SER A 361 -19.42 -7.39 -3.05
N ALA A 362 -19.87 -6.62 -2.07
CA ALA A 362 -21.26 -6.23 -1.90
C ALA A 362 -21.40 -4.73 -2.06
N VAL A 363 -22.35 -4.29 -2.87
CA VAL A 363 -22.64 -2.88 -3.15
C VAL A 363 -23.94 -2.48 -2.49
N THR A 364 -23.90 -1.34 -1.80
CA THR A 364 -25.05 -0.68 -1.18
C THR A 364 -25.15 0.74 -1.71
N LEU A 365 -26.37 1.17 -2.00
CA LEU A 365 -26.70 2.49 -2.52
C LEU A 365 -27.45 3.24 -1.43
N GLY A 366 -27.01 4.45 -1.12
CA GLY A 366 -27.55 5.32 -0.09
C GLY A 366 -28.05 6.64 -0.66
N THR A 367 -28.82 7.36 0.14
CA THR A 367 -29.20 8.75 -0.12
C THR A 367 -28.01 9.69 0.09
N PRO A 368 -28.07 10.96 -0.36
CA PRO A 368 -26.99 11.92 -0.09
C PRO A 368 -26.63 12.08 1.40
N GLY A 369 -27.60 11.87 2.32
CA GLY A 369 -27.34 11.93 3.76
C GLY A 369 -26.53 10.76 4.32
N ASP A 370 -26.29 9.71 3.53
CA ASP A 370 -25.42 8.58 3.91
C ASP A 370 -23.94 8.83 3.57
N ALA A 371 -23.61 9.99 3.00
CA ALA A 371 -22.24 10.36 2.67
C ALA A 371 -21.41 10.46 3.96
N GLN A 372 -20.14 10.03 3.89
CA GLN A 372 -19.26 10.14 5.04
C GLN A 372 -18.78 11.58 5.17
N GLU A 373 -19.15 12.24 6.27
CA GLU A 373 -18.59 13.54 6.64
C GLU A 373 -17.15 13.39 7.13
N LEU A 374 -16.26 14.28 6.65
CA LEU A 374 -14.84 14.33 6.96
C LEU A 374 -14.46 15.69 7.60
N ALA A 375 -15.44 16.42 8.14
CA ALA A 375 -15.24 17.76 8.71
C ALA A 375 -14.23 17.80 9.89
N ASP A 376 -14.02 16.67 10.56
CA ASP A 376 -13.05 16.48 11.63
C ASP A 376 -11.64 16.10 11.13
N ASP A 377 -11.38 16.14 9.81
CA ASP A 377 -10.05 15.99 9.22
C ASP A 377 -9.40 17.37 8.95
N LEU A 378 -8.06 17.39 8.83
CA LEU A 378 -7.34 18.60 8.42
C LEU A 378 -7.41 18.85 6.91
N HIS A 379 -7.64 17.82 6.12
CA HIS A 379 -7.61 17.88 4.66
C HIS A 379 -8.86 18.56 4.06
N PRO A 380 -8.76 19.18 2.86
CA PRO A 380 -9.83 20.00 2.29
C PRO A 380 -11.01 19.21 1.70
N GLN A 381 -11.15 17.92 2.05
CA GLN A 381 -12.26 17.10 1.62
C GLN A 381 -13.32 17.08 2.72
N ASP A 382 -14.49 17.65 2.44
CA ASP A 382 -15.57 17.73 3.43
C ASP A 382 -16.41 16.45 3.52
N GLU A 383 -16.59 15.76 2.40
CA GLU A 383 -17.41 14.56 2.32
C GLU A 383 -16.86 13.52 1.33
N LYS A 384 -17.29 12.28 1.53
CA LYS A 384 -16.94 11.15 0.67
C LYS A 384 -18.20 10.38 0.28
N ARG A 385 -18.49 10.36 -1.02
CA ARG A 385 -19.68 9.73 -1.61
C ARG A 385 -19.44 8.29 -2.07
N TYR A 386 -18.20 7.98 -2.48
CA TYR A 386 -17.79 6.62 -2.79
C TYR A 386 -16.97 6.07 -1.62
N LEU A 387 -17.48 5.01 -1.00
CA LEU A 387 -16.91 4.39 0.19
C LEU A 387 -16.45 2.99 -0.17
N HIS A 388 -15.15 2.72 -0.08
CA HIS A 388 -14.64 1.36 -0.22
C HIS A 388 -14.15 0.83 1.12
N HIS A 389 -14.72 -0.29 1.55
CA HIS A 389 -14.24 -1.02 2.72
C HIS A 389 -13.69 -2.37 2.29
N TYR A 390 -12.61 -2.76 2.94
CA TYR A 390 -11.90 -4.00 2.67
C TYR A 390 -11.70 -4.75 3.98
N ASN A 391 -12.10 -6.02 3.99
CA ASN A 391 -12.02 -6.91 5.16
C ASN A 391 -11.18 -8.13 4.82
N PHE A 392 -10.22 -8.46 5.69
CA PHE A 392 -9.32 -9.61 5.53
C PHE A 392 -9.44 -10.56 6.73
N PRO A 393 -10.52 -11.36 6.79
CA PRO A 393 -10.75 -12.26 7.92
C PRO A 393 -9.71 -13.40 7.95
N PRO A 394 -9.38 -13.94 9.14
CA PRO A 394 -8.29 -14.90 9.30
C PRO A 394 -8.57 -16.24 8.61
N PHE A 395 -9.84 -16.62 8.43
CA PHE A 395 -10.21 -17.82 7.68
C PHE A 395 -9.76 -17.75 6.21
N SER A 396 -9.57 -16.55 5.64
CA SER A 396 -9.17 -16.38 4.24
C SER A 396 -7.76 -16.90 3.95
N VAL A 397 -6.94 -17.05 5.00
CA VAL A 397 -5.60 -17.64 4.94
C VAL A 397 -5.51 -18.96 5.72
N GLY A 398 -6.64 -19.48 6.21
CA GLY A 398 -6.70 -20.72 7.00
C GLY A 398 -6.21 -20.58 8.45
N GLU A 399 -6.12 -19.36 8.98
CA GLU A 399 -5.64 -19.11 10.34
C GLU A 399 -6.79 -18.85 11.33
N THR A 400 -6.50 -19.02 12.63
CA THR A 400 -7.43 -18.68 13.72
C THR A 400 -6.89 -17.51 14.54
N LYS A 401 -7.54 -16.34 14.44
CA LYS A 401 -7.19 -15.12 15.19
C LYS A 401 -8.47 -14.38 15.64
N PRO A 402 -8.46 -13.67 16.78
CA PRO A 402 -9.59 -12.84 17.19
C PRO A 402 -9.90 -11.75 16.16
N LEU A 403 -11.18 -11.57 15.82
CA LEU A 403 -11.62 -10.46 14.98
C LEU A 403 -11.52 -9.14 15.78
N ARG A 404 -10.84 -8.16 15.19
CA ARG A 404 -10.68 -6.79 15.72
C ARG A 404 -11.12 -5.78 14.67
N SER A 405 -11.11 -4.51 15.03
CA SER A 405 -11.27 -3.42 14.07
C SER A 405 -10.23 -3.51 12.95
N PRO A 406 -10.55 -3.03 11.73
CA PRO A 406 -9.63 -3.08 10.60
C PRO A 406 -8.25 -2.50 10.91
N GLY A 407 -7.21 -3.25 10.57
CA GLY A 407 -5.82 -2.84 10.76
C GLY A 407 -5.31 -1.93 9.63
N ARG A 408 -4.07 -1.45 9.76
CA ARG A 408 -3.43 -0.56 8.76
C ARG A 408 -3.42 -1.16 7.37
N ARG A 409 -3.16 -2.46 7.24
CA ARG A 409 -3.11 -3.16 5.94
C ARG A 409 -4.47 -3.20 5.24
N GLU A 410 -5.53 -3.48 5.99
CA GLU A 410 -6.89 -3.54 5.45
C GLU A 410 -7.34 -2.17 4.96
N ILE A 411 -7.08 -1.12 5.75
CA ILE A 411 -7.33 0.27 5.35
C ILE A 411 -6.53 0.63 4.09
N GLY A 412 -5.24 0.30 4.04
CA GLY A 412 -4.40 0.57 2.87
C GLY A 412 -4.85 -0.16 1.60
N HIS A 413 -5.29 -1.41 1.71
CA HIS A 413 -5.82 -2.16 0.57
C HIS A 413 -7.18 -1.61 0.10
N GLY A 414 -8.06 -1.21 1.03
CA GLY A 414 -9.32 -0.55 0.72
C GLY A 414 -9.09 0.76 -0.02
N ALA A 415 -8.22 1.63 0.50
CA ALA A 415 -7.87 2.90 -0.14
C ALA A 415 -7.27 2.73 -1.53
N LEU A 416 -6.43 1.70 -1.75
CA LEU A 416 -5.90 1.40 -3.09
C LEU A 416 -7.02 1.00 -4.05
N ALA A 417 -7.94 0.12 -3.62
CA ALA A 417 -9.07 -0.29 -4.44
C ALA A 417 -10.02 0.88 -4.73
N GLU A 418 -10.21 1.75 -3.74
CA GLU A 418 -10.98 2.97 -3.89
C GLU A 418 -10.37 3.91 -4.93
N ARG A 419 -9.08 4.20 -4.80
CA ARG A 419 -8.33 5.05 -5.73
C ARG A 419 -8.40 4.52 -7.15
N ALA A 420 -8.36 3.20 -7.33
CA ALA A 420 -8.48 2.56 -8.64
C ALA A 420 -9.85 2.75 -9.29
N LEU A 421 -10.92 2.92 -8.50
CA LEU A 421 -12.29 2.98 -8.99
C LEU A 421 -12.84 4.41 -9.07
N ASN A 422 -12.38 5.31 -8.21
CA ASN A 422 -12.79 6.72 -8.20
C ASN A 422 -12.86 7.38 -9.58
N PRO A 423 -11.86 7.21 -10.49
CA PRO A 423 -11.90 7.81 -11.83
C PRO A 423 -13.06 7.34 -12.72
N VAL A 424 -13.66 6.19 -12.44
CA VAL A 424 -14.77 5.63 -13.23
C VAL A 424 -16.13 5.74 -12.54
N ILE A 425 -16.17 6.21 -11.28
CA ILE A 425 -17.43 6.44 -10.57
C ILE A 425 -18.16 7.62 -11.22
N PRO A 426 -19.45 7.47 -11.60
CA PRO A 426 -20.22 8.54 -12.23
C PRO A 426 -20.37 9.75 -11.31
N THR A 427 -20.45 10.97 -11.82
CA THR A 427 -20.68 12.16 -10.98
C THR A 427 -22.02 12.12 -10.24
N ALA A 428 -22.18 12.94 -9.20
CA ALA A 428 -23.44 13.05 -8.46
C ALA A 428 -24.61 13.55 -9.35
N GLU A 429 -24.32 14.30 -10.42
CA GLU A 429 -25.33 14.75 -11.38
C GLU A 429 -25.90 13.59 -12.22
N ILE A 430 -25.05 12.61 -12.58
CA ILE A 430 -25.43 11.45 -13.38
C ILE A 430 -26.07 10.38 -12.49
N PHE A 431 -25.52 10.16 -11.31
CA PHE A 431 -25.95 9.11 -10.41
C PHE A 431 -25.95 9.65 -8.97
N PRO A 432 -27.05 10.25 -8.49
CA PRO A 432 -27.10 11.02 -7.23
C PRO A 432 -27.13 10.17 -5.95
N TYR A 433 -26.44 9.04 -5.95
CA TYR A 433 -26.40 8.08 -4.85
C TYR A 433 -25.07 8.10 -4.12
N VAL A 434 -25.09 7.83 -2.82
CA VAL A 434 -23.90 7.38 -2.10
C VAL A 434 -23.67 5.91 -2.43
N ILE A 435 -22.43 5.52 -2.67
CA ILE A 435 -22.07 4.17 -3.09
C ILE A 435 -21.12 3.61 -2.05
N ARG A 436 -21.54 2.57 -1.36
CA ARG A 436 -20.69 1.80 -0.44
C ARG A 436 -20.39 0.44 -1.02
N VAL A 437 -19.12 0.14 -1.20
CA VAL A 437 -18.64 -1.19 -1.60
C VAL A 437 -17.89 -1.81 -0.43
N VAL A 438 -18.23 -3.04 -0.08
CA VAL A 438 -17.50 -3.83 0.91
C VAL A 438 -16.93 -5.05 0.22
N SER A 439 -15.61 -5.20 0.26
CA SER A 439 -14.89 -6.36 -0.28
C SER A 439 -14.50 -7.30 0.86
N GLU A 440 -15.12 -8.47 0.87
CA GLU A 440 -14.82 -9.57 1.79
C GLU A 440 -13.85 -10.53 1.11
N VAL A 441 -12.63 -10.64 1.65
CA VAL A 441 -11.67 -11.63 1.17
C VAL A 441 -12.05 -12.99 1.74
N LEU A 442 -12.42 -13.92 0.86
CA LEU A 442 -12.84 -15.27 1.24
C LEU A 442 -11.68 -16.29 1.17
N SER A 443 -10.71 -16.04 0.29
CA SER A 443 -9.48 -16.83 0.18
C SER A 443 -8.35 -15.96 -0.36
N SER A 444 -7.12 -16.17 0.12
CA SER A 444 -5.97 -15.36 -0.24
C SER A 444 -4.74 -16.21 -0.56
N ASN A 445 -4.32 -16.18 -1.83
CA ASN A 445 -3.00 -16.66 -2.24
C ASN A 445 -2.34 -15.71 -3.24
N GLY A 446 -2.52 -14.40 -3.09
CA GLY A 446 -1.91 -13.39 -3.95
C GLY A 446 -2.83 -12.20 -4.23
N SER A 447 -2.30 -10.99 -4.07
CA SER A 447 -2.95 -9.69 -4.27
C SER A 447 -4.48 -9.67 -4.26
N THR A 448 -5.03 -9.77 -3.06
CA THR A 448 -6.45 -9.64 -2.79
C THR A 448 -6.96 -8.22 -3.00
N SER A 449 -6.11 -7.19 -2.90
CA SER A 449 -6.49 -5.82 -3.24
C SER A 449 -6.87 -5.66 -4.71
N MET A 450 -6.14 -6.28 -5.63
CA MET A 450 -6.52 -6.30 -7.06
C MET A 450 -7.75 -7.18 -7.30
N GLY A 451 -7.91 -8.26 -6.53
CA GLY A 451 -9.15 -9.04 -6.49
C GLY A 451 -10.35 -8.18 -6.07
N SER A 452 -10.17 -7.30 -5.09
CA SER A 452 -11.20 -6.34 -4.64
C SER A 452 -11.55 -5.32 -5.69
N VAL A 453 -10.58 -4.79 -6.46
CA VAL A 453 -10.89 -3.91 -7.61
C VAL A 453 -11.79 -4.63 -8.61
N CYS A 454 -11.41 -5.84 -9.02
CA CYS A 454 -12.16 -6.62 -10.01
C CYS A 454 -13.56 -6.99 -9.52
N ALA A 455 -13.67 -7.48 -8.28
CA ALA A 455 -14.95 -7.79 -7.65
C ALA A 455 -15.82 -6.53 -7.51
N SER A 456 -15.24 -5.41 -7.10
CA SER A 456 -15.98 -4.15 -6.94
C SER A 456 -16.54 -3.64 -8.27
N THR A 457 -15.75 -3.68 -9.35
CA THR A 457 -16.23 -3.36 -10.70
C THR A 457 -17.46 -4.19 -11.08
N LEU A 458 -17.37 -5.51 -10.93
CA LEU A 458 -18.49 -6.43 -11.22
C LEU A 458 -19.72 -6.13 -10.34
N GLY A 459 -19.50 -5.85 -9.05
CA GLY A 459 -20.57 -5.54 -8.10
C GLY A 459 -21.26 -4.21 -8.38
N LEU A 460 -20.50 -3.20 -8.81
CA LEU A 460 -21.03 -1.89 -9.22
C LEU A 460 -21.90 -2.03 -10.47
N MET A 461 -21.43 -2.78 -11.46
CA MET A 461 -22.20 -3.09 -12.67
C MET A 461 -23.46 -3.90 -12.34
N ASP A 462 -23.37 -4.89 -11.44
CA ASP A 462 -24.51 -5.67 -10.96
C ASP A 462 -25.54 -4.82 -10.21
N ALA A 463 -25.10 -3.81 -9.46
CA ALA A 463 -25.97 -2.86 -8.76
C ALA A 463 -26.66 -1.84 -9.67
N GLY A 464 -26.30 -1.80 -10.96
CA GLY A 464 -26.79 -0.80 -11.91
C GLY A 464 -26.12 0.57 -11.76
N VAL A 465 -24.92 0.63 -11.17
CA VAL A 465 -24.13 1.86 -11.14
C VAL A 465 -23.54 2.10 -12.53
N PRO A 466 -23.82 3.25 -13.18
CA PRO A 466 -23.34 3.54 -14.53
C PRO A 466 -21.87 4.01 -14.49
N ILE A 467 -20.95 3.10 -14.14
CA ILE A 467 -19.51 3.37 -14.22
C ILE A 467 -19.11 3.68 -15.66
N THR A 468 -18.19 4.63 -15.86
CA THR A 468 -17.81 5.09 -17.20
C THR A 468 -17.11 3.98 -17.99
N LYS A 469 -16.25 3.21 -17.33
CA LYS A 469 -15.57 2.03 -17.87
C LYS A 469 -15.28 0.98 -16.78
N PRO A 470 -15.25 -0.30 -17.16
CA PRO A 470 -14.88 -1.39 -16.25
C PRO A 470 -13.37 -1.33 -15.92
N VAL A 471 -13.03 -1.48 -14.64
CA VAL A 471 -11.64 -1.48 -14.14
C VAL A 471 -11.25 -2.88 -13.71
N SER A 472 -10.05 -3.32 -14.10
CA SER A 472 -9.44 -4.55 -13.60
C SER A 472 -8.05 -4.26 -13.02
N GLY A 473 -7.45 -5.24 -12.33
CA GLY A 473 -6.13 -5.06 -11.73
C GLY A 473 -5.27 -6.33 -11.72
N ALA A 474 -3.98 -6.14 -11.86
CA ALA A 474 -2.96 -7.18 -11.84
C ALA A 474 -1.92 -6.87 -10.76
N ALA A 475 -1.33 -7.92 -10.20
CA ALA A 475 -0.20 -7.80 -9.30
C ALA A 475 1.00 -8.46 -9.92
N MET A 476 2.11 -7.77 -9.90
CA MET A 476 3.39 -8.17 -10.44
C MET A 476 4.37 -8.27 -9.29
N GLY A 477 5.38 -9.10 -9.47
CA GLY A 477 6.54 -9.11 -8.59
C GLY A 477 7.81 -9.17 -9.41
N LEU A 478 8.93 -9.14 -8.70
CA LEU A 478 10.25 -9.20 -9.30
C LEU A 478 11.17 -10.03 -8.43
N ILE A 479 12.06 -10.76 -9.07
CA ILE A 479 13.19 -11.44 -8.44
C ILE A 479 14.46 -10.89 -9.09
N LYS A 480 15.40 -10.47 -8.25
CA LYS A 480 16.72 -10.00 -8.63
C LYS A 480 17.81 -10.82 -7.93
N GLU A 481 18.61 -11.56 -8.69
CA GLU A 481 19.86 -12.15 -8.19
C GLU A 481 21.00 -11.53 -8.98
N ASP A 482 21.95 -10.91 -8.27
CA ASP A 482 23.03 -10.13 -8.88
C ASP A 482 22.47 -9.10 -9.89
N ASP A 483 22.83 -9.24 -11.16
CA ASP A 483 22.37 -8.40 -12.27
C ASP A 483 21.17 -8.98 -13.02
N GLU A 484 20.77 -10.22 -12.72
CA GLU A 484 19.65 -10.87 -13.38
C GLU A 484 18.31 -10.50 -12.74
N VAL A 485 17.39 -10.01 -13.58
CA VAL A 485 16.05 -9.61 -13.18
C VAL A 485 15.01 -10.47 -13.90
N ARG A 486 14.00 -10.94 -13.17
CA ARG A 486 12.80 -11.60 -13.72
C ARG A 486 11.54 -10.97 -13.15
N ILE A 487 10.65 -10.49 -14.02
CA ILE A 487 9.35 -9.92 -13.65
C ILE A 487 8.29 -11.02 -13.72
N LEU A 488 7.50 -11.13 -12.66
CA LEU A 488 6.46 -12.14 -12.47
C LEU A 488 5.08 -11.50 -12.58
N THR A 489 4.20 -12.07 -13.40
CA THR A 489 2.80 -11.67 -13.56
C THR A 489 1.90 -12.48 -12.63
N ASP A 490 0.94 -11.81 -11.99
CA ASP A 490 -0.05 -12.41 -11.10
C ASP A 490 0.60 -13.28 -9.99
N ILE A 491 1.39 -12.61 -9.14
CA ILE A 491 2.16 -13.28 -8.09
C ILE A 491 1.30 -13.98 -7.04
N GLN A 492 1.81 -15.11 -6.56
CA GLN A 492 1.29 -15.84 -5.41
C GLN A 492 1.83 -15.27 -4.09
N GLY A 493 1.22 -15.64 -2.96
CA GLY A 493 1.68 -15.18 -1.64
C GLY A 493 3.13 -15.58 -1.33
N ILE A 494 3.56 -16.77 -1.77
CA ILE A 494 4.94 -17.24 -1.63
C ILE A 494 5.92 -16.44 -2.51
N GLU A 495 5.50 -16.06 -3.72
CA GLU A 495 6.32 -15.28 -4.65
C GLU A 495 6.45 -13.82 -4.21
N ASP A 496 5.40 -13.23 -3.62
CA ASP A 496 5.49 -11.94 -2.94
C ASP A 496 6.50 -12.04 -1.80
N PHE A 497 6.30 -12.96 -0.85
CA PHE A 497 7.17 -13.08 0.33
C PHE A 497 8.66 -13.24 -0.03
N LEU A 498 8.95 -13.92 -1.14
CA LEU A 498 10.32 -14.23 -1.57
C LEU A 498 10.87 -13.29 -2.65
N GLY A 499 10.03 -12.48 -3.28
CA GLY A 499 10.39 -11.49 -4.28
C GLY A 499 11.00 -10.22 -3.69
N ASP A 500 11.52 -9.37 -4.55
CA ASP A 500 12.20 -8.11 -4.24
C ASP A 500 11.34 -6.87 -4.51
N MET A 501 10.20 -7.06 -5.19
CA MET A 501 9.21 -6.03 -5.51
C MET A 501 7.79 -6.59 -5.41
N ASP A 502 6.86 -5.80 -4.87
CA ASP A 502 5.41 -5.99 -4.97
C ASP A 502 4.83 -4.79 -5.71
N PHE A 503 4.38 -5.02 -6.94
CA PHE A 503 3.84 -4.00 -7.84
C PHE A 503 2.38 -4.32 -8.17
N LYS A 504 1.49 -3.36 -8.03
CA LYS A 504 0.05 -3.51 -8.29
C LYS A 504 -0.37 -2.41 -9.25
N VAL A 505 -1.09 -2.80 -10.30
CA VAL A 505 -1.64 -1.85 -11.26
C VAL A 505 -3.09 -2.16 -11.52
N ALA A 506 -3.92 -1.12 -11.49
CA ALA A 506 -5.31 -1.15 -11.84
C ALA A 506 -5.60 -0.12 -12.94
N GLY A 507 -6.61 -0.39 -13.74
CA GLY A 507 -6.93 0.45 -14.89
C GLY A 507 -8.02 -0.12 -15.78
N THR A 508 -8.39 0.68 -16.75
CA THR A 508 -9.33 0.33 -17.81
C THR A 508 -8.56 -0.23 -19.01
N ASP A 509 -9.28 -0.43 -20.12
CA ASP A 509 -8.68 -0.70 -21.43
C ASP A 509 -7.87 0.49 -21.98
N SER A 510 -8.12 1.69 -21.46
CA SER A 510 -7.60 2.95 -21.99
C SER A 510 -6.36 3.44 -21.25
N GLY A 511 -6.22 3.08 -19.98
CA GLY A 511 -5.08 3.49 -19.18
C GLY A 511 -5.17 3.05 -17.72
N ILE A 512 -4.20 3.48 -16.94
CA ILE A 512 -4.01 3.19 -15.53
C ILE A 512 -4.89 4.13 -14.70
N THR A 513 -5.60 3.57 -13.71
CA THR A 513 -6.35 4.35 -12.72
C THR A 513 -5.67 4.39 -11.36
N ALA A 514 -4.90 3.35 -11.02
CA ALA A 514 -4.06 3.35 -9.83
C ALA A 514 -2.83 2.46 -10.02
N LEU A 515 -1.74 2.85 -9.38
CA LEU A 515 -0.49 2.10 -9.35
C LEU A 515 0.06 2.14 -7.93
N GLN A 516 0.55 1.00 -7.43
CA GLN A 516 1.24 0.92 -6.15
C GLN A 516 2.46 0.03 -6.31
N MET A 517 3.62 0.50 -5.89
CA MET A 517 4.87 -0.23 -5.99
C MET A 517 5.61 -0.17 -4.66
N ASP A 518 6.09 -1.32 -4.19
CA ASP A 518 6.87 -1.48 -2.96
C ASP A 518 8.12 -2.31 -3.23
N MET A 519 9.30 -1.76 -2.95
CA MET A 519 10.56 -2.50 -2.96
C MET A 519 10.85 -3.15 -1.61
N LYS A 520 11.51 -4.31 -1.65
CA LYS A 520 12.14 -4.96 -0.49
C LYS A 520 13.66 -4.85 -0.51
N ILE A 521 14.19 -4.28 -1.59
CA ILE A 521 15.59 -3.90 -1.78
C ILE A 521 15.72 -2.38 -1.77
N THR A 522 16.95 -1.88 -1.78
CA THR A 522 17.26 -0.45 -1.64
C THR A 522 16.86 0.41 -2.84
N GLY A 523 16.52 -0.19 -3.98
CA GLY A 523 15.98 0.51 -5.15
C GLY A 523 16.03 -0.34 -6.41
N LEU A 524 15.31 0.10 -7.45
CA LEU A 524 15.41 -0.43 -8.81
C LEU A 524 15.65 0.70 -9.81
N PRO A 525 16.35 0.41 -10.93
CA PRO A 525 16.47 1.35 -12.03
C PRO A 525 15.12 1.52 -12.74
N LEU A 526 14.89 2.72 -13.28
CA LEU A 526 13.64 3.07 -13.96
C LEU A 526 13.31 2.13 -15.14
N THR A 527 14.31 1.66 -15.88
CA THR A 527 14.12 0.75 -17.02
C THR A 527 13.37 -0.52 -16.62
N VAL A 528 13.72 -1.09 -15.47
CA VAL A 528 13.06 -2.29 -14.93
C VAL A 528 11.62 -2.00 -14.49
N ILE A 529 11.37 -0.80 -13.96
CA ILE A 529 10.03 -0.35 -13.58
C ILE A 529 9.16 -0.17 -14.83
N SER A 530 9.71 0.42 -15.89
CA SER A 530 9.05 0.57 -17.19
C SER A 530 8.67 -0.79 -17.78
N ASP A 531 9.60 -1.76 -17.79
CA ASP A 531 9.33 -3.13 -18.24
C ASP A 531 8.19 -3.78 -17.45
N ALA A 532 8.19 -3.60 -16.12
CA ALA A 532 7.13 -4.14 -15.25
C ALA A 532 5.75 -3.51 -15.54
N ILE A 533 5.70 -2.20 -15.77
CA ILE A 533 4.47 -1.49 -16.14
C ILE A 533 3.94 -2.01 -17.49
N HIS A 534 4.81 -2.16 -18.49
CA HIS A 534 4.43 -2.69 -19.80
C HIS A 534 3.96 -4.15 -19.73
N GLN A 535 4.64 -5.01 -18.98
CA GLN A 535 4.27 -6.42 -18.80
C GLN A 535 2.92 -6.57 -18.07
N ALA A 536 2.55 -5.62 -17.22
CA ALA A 536 1.31 -5.67 -16.47
C ALA A 536 0.06 -5.36 -17.31
N LYS A 537 0.20 -4.63 -18.43
CA LYS A 537 -0.93 -4.25 -19.29
C LYS A 537 -1.64 -5.47 -19.92
N PRO A 538 -0.96 -6.42 -20.59
CA PRO A 538 -1.60 -7.63 -21.09
C PRO A 538 -2.34 -8.43 -20.00
N ALA A 539 -1.75 -8.52 -18.80
CA ALA A 539 -2.38 -9.21 -17.67
C ALA A 539 -3.68 -8.54 -17.23
N ARG A 540 -3.68 -7.20 -17.13
CA ARG A 540 -4.87 -6.40 -16.82
C ARG A 540 -5.97 -6.60 -17.86
N LEU A 541 -5.64 -6.48 -19.15
CA LEU A 541 -6.60 -6.66 -20.24
C LEU A 541 -7.15 -8.09 -20.29
N HIS A 542 -6.33 -9.10 -20.03
CA HIS A 542 -6.78 -10.49 -19.95
C HIS A 542 -7.81 -10.70 -18.82
N ILE A 543 -7.57 -10.14 -17.63
CA ILE A 543 -8.51 -10.21 -16.51
C ILE A 543 -9.80 -9.46 -16.85
N LEU A 544 -9.69 -8.28 -17.45
CA LEU A 544 -10.83 -7.49 -17.89
C LEU A 544 -11.73 -8.25 -18.85
N GLU A 545 -11.14 -8.94 -19.84
CA GLU A 545 -11.88 -9.77 -20.80
C GLU A 545 -12.71 -10.85 -20.08
N LYS A 546 -12.12 -11.53 -19.09
CA LYS A 546 -12.82 -12.56 -18.30
C LYS A 546 -13.98 -11.98 -17.48
N MET A 547 -13.81 -10.78 -16.94
CA MET A 547 -14.87 -10.06 -16.22
C MET A 547 -16.02 -9.71 -17.17
N LEU A 548 -15.72 -9.16 -18.35
CA LEU A 548 -16.72 -8.76 -19.34
C LEU A 548 -17.47 -9.95 -19.94
N GLY A 549 -16.85 -11.12 -19.98
CA GLY A 549 -17.55 -12.37 -20.31
C GLY A 549 -18.64 -12.76 -19.30
N THR A 550 -18.68 -12.16 -18.10
CA THR A 550 -19.71 -12.39 -17.08
C THR A 550 -20.79 -11.32 -17.07
N ILE A 551 -20.38 -10.05 -17.17
CA ILE A 551 -21.27 -8.89 -17.29
C ILE A 551 -20.55 -7.84 -18.15
N ASP A 552 -21.11 -7.54 -19.32
CA ASP A 552 -20.48 -6.65 -20.31
C ASP A 552 -20.82 -5.17 -20.07
N GLN A 553 -21.98 -4.89 -19.50
CA GLN A 553 -22.46 -3.55 -19.15
C GLN A 553 -23.15 -3.53 -17.79
N ALA A 554 -23.16 -2.36 -17.13
CA ALA A 554 -23.96 -2.18 -15.92
C ALA A 554 -25.43 -2.52 -16.18
N ARG A 555 -26.10 -3.10 -15.18
CA ARG A 555 -27.53 -3.41 -15.30
C ARG A 555 -28.32 -2.13 -15.60
N PRO A 556 -29.34 -2.19 -16.47
CA PRO A 556 -30.13 -1.01 -16.82
C PRO A 556 -30.94 -0.49 -15.63
N ASP A 557 -31.33 -1.38 -14.72
CA ASP A 557 -32.14 -1.06 -13.55
C ASP A 557 -31.38 -1.37 -12.26
N MET A 558 -31.47 -0.46 -11.28
CA MET A 558 -31.04 -0.71 -9.91
C MET A 558 -31.96 -1.72 -9.21
N SER A 559 -31.43 -2.36 -8.16
CA SER A 559 -32.19 -3.25 -7.28
C SER A 559 -33.53 -2.63 -6.84
N PRO A 560 -34.61 -3.43 -6.74
CA PRO A 560 -35.89 -2.95 -6.21
C PRO A 560 -35.82 -2.53 -4.74
N PHE A 561 -34.78 -2.93 -4.01
CA PHE A 561 -34.55 -2.54 -2.62
C PHE A 561 -33.66 -1.31 -2.47
N ALA A 562 -33.06 -0.82 -3.56
CA ALA A 562 -32.28 0.40 -3.55
C ALA A 562 -33.19 1.63 -3.34
N PRO A 563 -32.72 2.67 -2.64
CA PRO A 563 -33.47 3.92 -2.52
C PRO A 563 -33.78 4.48 -3.91
N ARG A 564 -34.99 5.03 -4.09
CA ARG A 564 -35.39 5.70 -5.32
C ARG A 564 -35.39 7.20 -5.07
N LEU A 565 -34.52 7.92 -5.77
CA LEU A 565 -34.45 9.37 -5.69
C LEU A 565 -35.37 9.97 -6.76
N LEU A 566 -36.34 10.76 -6.32
CA LEU A 566 -37.24 11.51 -7.19
C LEU A 566 -36.72 12.94 -7.31
N THR A 567 -36.24 13.30 -8.50
CA THR A 567 -35.79 14.67 -8.78
C THR A 567 -36.84 15.40 -9.62
N PHE A 568 -37.32 16.53 -9.12
CA PHE A 568 -38.18 17.44 -9.87
C PHE A 568 -37.68 18.87 -9.72
N LYS A 569 -37.75 19.65 -10.79
CA LYS A 569 -37.35 21.07 -10.79
C LYS A 569 -38.54 21.93 -10.39
N ILE A 570 -38.31 22.89 -9.50
CA ILE A 570 -39.28 23.93 -9.15
C ILE A 570 -38.78 25.30 -9.64
N SER A 571 -39.70 26.26 -9.79
CA SER A 571 -39.29 27.64 -10.06
C SER A 571 -38.47 28.20 -8.87
N PRO A 572 -37.36 28.92 -9.11
CA PRO A 572 -36.59 29.55 -8.03
C PRO A 572 -37.43 30.40 -7.07
N ASP A 573 -38.48 31.06 -7.58
CA ASP A 573 -39.40 31.88 -6.77
C ASP A 573 -40.20 31.06 -5.75
N MET A 574 -40.31 29.74 -5.95
CA MET A 574 -41.06 28.82 -5.08
C MET A 574 -40.19 28.19 -3.98
N ILE A 575 -38.87 28.42 -3.98
CA ILE A 575 -37.93 27.85 -3.00
C ILE A 575 -38.37 28.19 -1.56
N GLY A 576 -38.77 29.44 -1.33
CA GLY A 576 -39.22 29.90 -0.01
C GLY A 576 -40.45 29.16 0.52
N LEU A 577 -41.34 28.70 -0.36
CA LEU A 577 -42.55 27.94 0.03
C LEU A 577 -42.21 26.50 0.44
N VAL A 578 -41.25 25.87 -0.24
CA VAL A 578 -40.83 24.49 0.05
C VAL A 578 -40.00 24.44 1.35
N ILE A 579 -39.07 25.37 1.53
CA ILE A 579 -38.26 25.45 2.77
C ILE A 579 -39.16 25.86 3.94
N GLY A 580 -40.01 26.87 3.73
CA GLY A 580 -40.86 27.46 4.75
C GLY A 580 -40.08 28.26 5.81
N PRO A 581 -40.79 28.92 6.75
CA PRO A 581 -40.15 29.73 7.79
C PRO A 581 -39.21 28.90 8.66
N GLY A 582 -37.93 29.26 8.70
CA GLY A 582 -36.90 28.57 9.49
C GLY A 582 -36.65 27.11 9.09
N GLY A 583 -37.02 26.71 7.87
CA GLY A 583 -36.90 25.32 7.40
C GLY A 583 -37.97 24.38 7.97
N LYS A 584 -39.03 24.90 8.59
CA LYS A 584 -40.06 24.07 9.23
C LYS A 584 -40.82 23.19 8.23
N THR A 585 -41.13 23.71 7.05
CA THR A 585 -41.91 22.96 6.04
C THR A 585 -41.07 21.81 5.48
N ILE A 586 -39.82 22.08 5.08
CA ILE A 586 -38.94 21.03 4.55
C ILE A 586 -38.64 19.96 5.60
N LYS A 587 -38.39 20.35 6.86
CA LYS A 587 -38.21 19.38 7.96
C LYS A 587 -39.45 18.52 8.20
N GLY A 588 -40.64 19.15 8.19
CA GLY A 588 -41.90 18.42 8.32
C GLY A 588 -42.11 17.41 7.20
N ILE A 589 -41.84 17.79 5.95
CA ILE A 589 -41.91 16.88 4.80
C ILE A 589 -40.94 15.70 5.01
N THR A 590 -39.67 15.96 5.37
CA THR A 590 -38.67 14.89 5.58
C THR A 590 -38.94 13.99 6.80
N GLU A 591 -39.68 14.47 7.79
CA GLU A 591 -40.08 13.66 8.95
C GLU A 591 -41.32 12.80 8.66
N GLU A 592 -42.22 13.27 7.77
CA GLU A 592 -43.48 12.61 7.42
C GLU A 592 -43.35 11.60 6.27
N THR A 593 -42.38 11.79 5.36
CA THR A 593 -42.13 10.94 4.17
C THR A 593 -40.76 10.31 4.21
#